data_AF-K6D618-F1
#
_entry.id   AF-K6D618-F1
#
_cell.length_a   1.000
_cell.length_b   1.000
_cell.length_c   1.000
_cell.angle_alpha   90.00
_cell.angle_beta   90.00
_cell.angle_gamma   90.00
#
_symmetry.space_group_name_H-M   'P 1'
#
loop_
_entity.id
_entity.type
_entity.pdbx_description
1 polymer ?
#
loop_
_entity_poly.entity_id
_entity_poly.type
_entity_poly.pdbx_seq_one_letter_code
_entity_poly.pdbx_strand_id
1 'polypeptide(L)'
;MELTRTLGIRASTSIGIGAMVGAGIFVLSGVAAGKAGPAVIVSFMLAAILEILLGLCYAELSSRYPRAGGSYEFVRETMGPLLGTVIGWAYWGA
;
A
#
# COMPACT_ATOMS: atom_id res chain seq x y z
N MET A 1 -10.68 -0.97 -26.99
CA MET A 1 -9.24 -0.66 -26.92
C MET A 1 -8.67 -1.46 -25.76
N GLU A 2 -7.77 -2.40 -26.04
CA GLU A 2 -7.06 -3.15 -24.99
C GLU A 2 -5.83 -2.34 -24.54
N LEU A 3 -5.54 -2.35 -23.24
CA LEU A 3 -4.36 -1.68 -22.68
C LEU A 3 -3.10 -2.47 -23.03
N THR A 4 -2.09 -1.78 -23.54
CA THR A 4 -0.77 -2.40 -23.78
C THR A 4 0.04 -2.38 -22.49
N ARG A 5 0.67 -3.52 -22.14
CA ARG A 5 1.48 -3.65 -20.91
C ARG A 5 2.87 -3.04 -21.12
N THR A 6 2.97 -1.72 -20.98
CA THR A 6 4.23 -0.96 -21.20
C THR A 6 4.95 -0.54 -19.91
N LEU A 7 4.29 -0.65 -18.76
CA LEU A 7 4.86 -0.30 -17.47
C LEU A 7 5.91 -1.32 -17.03
N GLY A 8 7.18 -0.94 -17.15
CA GLY A 8 8.32 -1.67 -16.58
C GLY A 8 8.54 -1.35 -15.10
N ILE A 9 9.58 -1.96 -14.52
CA ILE A 9 9.91 -1.82 -13.08
C ILE A 9 10.08 -0.36 -12.66
N ARG A 10 10.84 0.43 -13.43
CA ARG A 10 11.15 1.83 -13.07
C ARG A 10 9.88 2.68 -12.97
N ALA A 11 9.00 2.57 -13.96
CA ALA A 11 7.74 3.31 -13.98
C ALA A 11 6.79 2.83 -12.88
N SER A 12 6.73 1.52 -12.62
CA SER A 12 5.89 0.96 -11.56
C SER A 12 6.36 1.39 -10.16
N THR A 13 7.68 1.39 -9.93
CA THR A 13 8.28 1.87 -8.67
C THR A 13 8.06 3.37 -8.49
N SER A 14 8.21 4.18 -9.54
CA SER A 14 7.96 5.63 -9.44
C SER A 14 6.49 5.95 -9.13
N ILE A 15 5.55 5.19 -9.70
CA ILE A 15 4.12 5.31 -9.37
C ILE A 15 3.88 4.99 -7.90
N GLY A 16 4.46 3.89 -7.39
CA GLY A 16 4.36 3.53 -5.98
C GLY A 16 4.90 4.60 -5.03
N ILE A 17 6.11 5.10 -5.28
CA ILE A 17 6.73 6.16 -4.46
C ILE A 17 5.88 7.43 -4.51
N GLY A 18 5.44 7.85 -5.70
CA GLY A 18 4.60 9.04 -5.86
C GLY A 18 3.27 8.95 -5.11
N ALA A 19 2.65 7.76 -5.09
CA ALA A 19 1.43 7.52 -4.33
C ALA A 19 1.65 7.59 -2.80
N MET A 20 2.79 7.11 -2.30
CA MET A 20 3.10 7.11 -0.85
C MET A 20 3.53 8.48 -0.32
N VAL A 21 4.36 9.21 -1.07
CA VAL A 21 5.01 10.46 -0.62
C VAL A 21 4.03 11.64 -0.53
N GLY A 22 2.78 11.51 -1.02
CA GLY A 22 1.76 12.57 -1.09
C GLY A 22 1.40 13.27 0.23
N ALA A 23 0.12 13.34 0.61
CA ALA A 23 -0.27 14.10 1.81
C ALA A 23 0.36 13.55 3.12
N GLY A 24 0.75 12.28 3.12
CA GLY A 24 1.31 11.56 4.26
C GLY A 24 2.50 12.27 4.92
N ILE A 25 3.60 12.42 4.18
CA ILE A 25 4.85 12.93 4.76
C ILE A 25 4.78 14.42 5.11
N PHE A 26 4.00 15.21 4.38
CA PHE A 26 3.94 16.66 4.59
C PHE A 26 2.99 17.07 5.71
N VAL A 27 1.97 16.27 6.02
CA VAL A 27 0.98 16.59 7.07
C VAL A 27 1.16 15.72 8.31
N LEU A 28 1.21 14.39 8.16
CA LEU A 28 1.24 13.48 9.31
C LEU A 28 2.57 13.50 10.06
N SER A 29 3.67 13.88 9.41
CA SER A 29 4.97 14.00 10.09
C SER A 29 4.94 15.06 11.20
N GLY A 30 4.26 16.20 10.98
CA GLY A 30 4.08 17.24 11.99
C GLY A 30 3.23 16.77 13.16
N VAL A 31 2.15 16.04 12.88
CA VAL A 31 1.30 15.44 13.92
C VAL A 31 2.07 14.38 14.73
N ALA A 32 2.86 13.55 14.06
CA ALA A 32 3.71 12.55 14.70
C ALA A 32 4.78 13.21 15.57
N ALA A 33 5.44 14.26 15.08
CA ALA A 33 6.43 15.03 15.84
C ALA A 33 5.79 15.73 17.05
N GLY A 34 4.57 16.26 16.93
CA GLY A 34 3.85 16.85 18.05
C GLY A 34 3.53 15.85 19.18
N LYS A 35 3.34 14.57 18.84
CA LYS A 35 3.06 13.50 19.82
C LYS A 35 4.33 12.84 20.38
N ALA A 36 5.31 12.55 19.54
CA ALA A 36 6.51 11.81 19.90
C ALA A 36 7.72 12.71 20.21
N GLY A 37 7.66 13.99 19.89
CA GLY A 37 8.76 14.93 20.05
C GLY A 37 10.01 14.48 19.27
N PRO A 38 11.23 14.68 19.82
CA PRO A 38 12.48 14.23 19.20
C PRO A 38 12.55 12.71 18.94
N ALA A 39 11.76 11.91 19.66
CA ALA A 39 11.70 10.45 19.48
C ALA A 39 10.87 10.02 18.25
N VAL A 40 10.32 10.96 17.47
CA VAL A 40 9.57 10.66 16.23
C VAL A 40 10.36 9.81 15.24
N ILE A 41 11.69 9.97 15.21
CA ILE A 41 12.56 9.14 14.36
C ILE A 41 12.48 7.66 14.72
N VAL A 42 12.38 7.32 16.01
CA VAL A 42 12.21 5.94 16.48
C VAL A 42 10.86 5.39 16.04
N SER A 43 9.81 6.22 16.10
CA SER A 43 8.47 5.85 15.62
C SER A 43 8.48 5.54 14.11
N PHE A 44 9.17 6.35 13.31
CA PHE A 44 9.32 6.10 11.88
C PHE A 44 10.15 4.85 11.56
N MET A 45 11.22 4.58 12.33
CA MET A 45 12.01 3.35 12.13
C MET A 45 11.18 2.10 12.41
N LEU A 46 10.37 2.11 13.48
CA LEU A 46 9.47 1.00 13.78
C LEU A 46 8.40 0.83 12.68
N ALA A 47 7.79 1.93 12.24
CA ALA A 47 6.82 1.89 11.14
C ALA A 47 7.45 1.35 9.85
N ALA A 48 8.67 1.78 9.51
CA ALA A 48 9.38 1.31 8.32
C ALA A 48 9.64 -0.21 8.35
N ILE A 49 10.01 -0.76 9.51
CA ILE A 49 10.20 -2.22 9.66
C ILE A 49 8.88 -2.96 9.40
N LEU A 50 7.77 -2.48 9.98
CA LEU A 50 6.45 -3.09 9.79
C LEU A 50 5.99 -3.00 8.32
N GLU A 51 6.21 -1.86 7.67
CA GLU A 51 5.87 -1.65 6.26
C GLU A 51 6.70 -2.52 5.32
N ILE A 52 7.98 -2.80 5.64
CA ILE A 52 8.78 -3.75 4.85
C ILE A 52 8.17 -5.16 4.93
N LEU A 53 7.81 -5.61 6.13
CA LEU A 53 7.18 -6.93 6.31
C LEU A 53 5.84 -7.02 5.56
N LEU A 54 5.00 -5.98 5.68
CA LEU A 54 3.75 -5.88 4.94
C LEU A 54 3.99 -5.88 3.42
N GLY A 55 4.97 -5.11 2.96
CA GLY A 55 5.37 -5.02 1.56
C GLY A 55 5.82 -6.35 0.98
N LEU A 56 6.52 -7.19 1.76
CA LEU A 56 6.89 -8.54 1.36
C LEU A 56 5.67 -9.45 1.20
N CYS A 57 4.69 -9.40 2.11
CA CYS A 57 3.43 -10.13 1.95
C CYS A 57 2.67 -9.69 0.68
N TYR A 58 2.63 -8.38 0.41
CA TYR A 58 2.03 -7.85 -0.81
C TYR A 58 2.80 -8.25 -2.07
N ALA A 59 4.13 -8.32 -2.02
CA ALA A 59 4.96 -8.79 -3.12
C ALA A 59 4.68 -10.26 -3.46
N GLU A 60 4.54 -11.11 -2.44
CA GLU A 60 4.17 -12.52 -2.62
C GLU A 60 2.78 -12.66 -3.25
N LEU A 61 1.77 -11.96 -2.70
CA LEU A 61 0.39 -12.05 -3.21
C LEU A 61 0.24 -11.46 -4.60
N SER A 62 0.88 -10.32 -4.90
CA SER A 62 0.84 -9.71 -6.24
C SER A 62 1.55 -10.56 -7.29
N SER A 63 2.58 -11.30 -6.91
CA SER A 63 3.23 -12.28 -7.78
C SER A 63 2.35 -13.50 -8.05
N ARG A 64 1.56 -13.94 -7.05
CA ARG A 64 0.63 -15.06 -7.17
C ARG A 64 -0.66 -14.71 -7.91
N TYR A 65 -1.18 -13.49 -7.72
CA TYR A 65 -2.43 -13.01 -8.29
C TYR A 65 -2.18 -11.75 -9.15
N PRO A 66 -1.62 -11.89 -10.36
CA PRO A 66 -1.18 -10.76 -11.20
C PRO A 66 -2.37 -10.12 -11.95
N ARG A 67 -3.38 -9.68 -11.21
CA ARG A 67 -4.59 -9.02 -11.73
C ARG A 67 -4.76 -7.64 -11.10
N ALA A 68 -5.31 -6.71 -11.87
CA ALA A 68 -5.65 -5.39 -11.37
C ALA A 68 -6.79 -5.51 -10.35
N GLY A 69 -6.53 -5.14 -9.09
CA GLY A 69 -7.54 -5.20 -8.02
C GLY A 69 -7.01 -5.06 -6.58
N GLY A 70 -5.70 -5.16 -6.34
CA GLY A 70 -5.09 -4.90 -5.02
C GLY A 70 -5.66 -5.80 -3.91
N SER A 71 -5.86 -5.26 -2.71
CA SER A 71 -6.36 -6.00 -1.54
C SER A 71 -7.72 -6.66 -1.78
N TYR A 72 -8.60 -6.04 -2.56
CA TYR A 72 -9.89 -6.63 -2.93
C TYR A 72 -9.69 -7.98 -3.61
N GLU A 73 -8.75 -8.05 -4.56
CA GLU A 73 -8.51 -9.26 -5.33
C GLU A 73 -7.89 -10.36 -4.47
N PHE A 74 -6.94 -9.99 -3.62
CA PHE A 74 -6.29 -10.89 -2.69
C PHE A 74 -7.27 -11.59 -1.76
N VAL A 75 -8.18 -10.81 -1.16
CA VAL A 75 -9.19 -11.35 -0.24
C VAL A 75 -10.26 -12.12 -1.00
N ARG A 76 -10.64 -11.67 -2.20
CA ARG A 76 -11.60 -12.37 -3.04
C ARG A 76 -11.15 -13.77 -3.41
N GLU A 77 -9.89 -13.92 -3.81
CA GLU A 77 -9.32 -15.20 -4.25
C GLU A 77 -9.01 -16.15 -3.08
N THR A 78 -8.80 -15.62 -1.86
CA THR A 78 -8.44 -16.44 -0.69
C THR A 78 -9.61 -16.74 0.25
N MET A 79 -10.57 -15.81 0.38
CA MET A 79 -11.66 -15.87 1.35
C MET A 79 -13.06 -15.75 0.71
N GLY A 80 -13.12 -15.57 -0.61
CA GLY A 80 -14.35 -15.55 -1.38
C GLY A 80 -14.93 -14.15 -1.65
N PRO A 81 -15.97 -14.09 -2.49
CA PRO A 81 -16.45 -12.85 -3.09
C PRO A 81 -17.05 -11.85 -2.10
N LEU A 82 -17.78 -12.32 -1.08
CA LEU A 82 -18.43 -11.43 -0.12
C LEU A 82 -17.40 -10.62 0.68
N LEU A 83 -16.37 -11.28 1.21
CA LEU A 83 -15.30 -10.62 1.96
C LEU A 83 -14.43 -9.75 1.04
N GLY A 84 -14.16 -10.21 -0.18
CA GLY A 84 -13.56 -9.38 -1.22
C GLY A 84 -14.32 -8.07 -1.39
N THR A 85 -15.63 -8.13 -1.66
CA THR A 85 -16.48 -6.95 -1.84
C THR A 85 -16.46 -6.01 -0.64
N VAL A 86 -16.55 -6.52 0.59
CA VAL A 86 -16.46 -5.68 1.81
C VAL A 86 -15.13 -4.92 1.86
N ILE A 87 -14.01 -5.59 1.59
CA ILE A 87 -12.68 -4.95 1.56
C ILE A 87 -12.59 -3.93 0.42
N GLY A 88 -13.14 -4.24 -0.76
CA GLY A 88 -13.18 -3.29 -1.88
C GLY A 88 -13.90 -2.00 -1.52
N TRP A 89 -15.06 -2.09 -0.87
CA TRP A 89 -15.80 -0.91 -0.40
C TRP A 89 -15.05 -0.16 0.72
N ALA A 90 -14.42 -0.88 1.65
CA ALA A 90 -13.64 -0.27 2.73
C ALA A 90 -12.45 0.56 2.19
N TYR A 91 -11.73 0.04 1.19
CA TYR A 91 -10.61 0.76 0.57
C TYR A 91 -11.06 1.94 -0.31
N TRP A 92 -12.24 1.86 -0.92
CA TRP A 92 -12.78 2.97 -1.71
C TRP A 92 -13.22 4.16 -0.84
N GLY A 93 -13.69 3.89 0.39
CA GLY A 93 -14.15 4.91 1.33
C GLY A 93 -13.10 5.45 2.30
N ALA A 94 -11.85 4.96 2.23
CA ALA A 94 -10.72 5.39 3.07
C ALA A 94 -9.89 6.50 2.40
#